data_AF-A0A7S1YSA5-F1
#
_entry.id   AF-A0A7S1YSA5-F1
#
_cell.length_a   1.000
_cell.length_b   1.000
_cell.length_c   1.000
_cell.angle_alpha   90.00
_cell.angle_beta   90.00
_cell.angle_gamma   90.00
#
_symmetry.space_group_name_H-M   'P 1'
#
loop_
_entity.id
_entity.type
_entity.pdbx_description
1 polymer ?
#
loop_
_entity_poly.entity_id
_entity_poly.type
_entity_poly.pdbx_seq_one_letter_code
_entity_poly.pdbx_strand_id
1 'polypeptide(L)'
;YGQTGSGKTYTMQGNGLTGSIPKDGVETEAVDGIIQKVAWDLFGRIDSDPAREFLLRASFVEVYNETIRDLLHDHDDAEHQSIGSSSASSKSPKKQNRSEDHNNLNVRDDPKTGGVSLNCKEVIVTDVNSLMGTLYNGEKNRIVASTDMNARSSRSHSIFSITIESRESQGVTGSNRSLGAWDEEEDDRAVLVSMLNLVDLAGSESTKTTNAKGTRQREGGKINQSLLTLSQVIQSLSMPKGKRPSHINYRDSKLTRILRPSLEGNAVMAILCCATASRMYVEETKSTLRFASRAKLVQTSAKKNEVMDDRALIRRLQKELADAKEALKQMEVEKGQPKVSYETPQEDNAEDPERKTPMNDHDKRSQYRRRVSQLSSVIMRGGSVRNVLGG
;
A
#
# COMPACT_ATOMS: atom_id res chain seq x y z
N TYR A 1 2.08 -16.82 -3.57
CA TYR A 1 1.00 -17.84 -3.41
C TYR A 1 1.61 -19.23 -3.48
N GLY A 2 1.13 -20.18 -2.68
CA GLY A 2 1.60 -21.57 -2.68
C GLY A 2 1.55 -22.23 -1.30
N GLN A 3 1.78 -23.53 -1.23
CA GLN A 3 1.74 -24.28 0.03
C GLN A 3 2.82 -23.84 1.04
N THR A 4 2.64 -24.14 2.31
CA THR A 4 3.67 -23.98 3.35
C THR A 4 4.92 -24.76 2.97
N GLY A 5 6.09 -24.15 3.23
CA GLY A 5 7.38 -24.72 2.89
C GLY A 5 7.77 -24.61 1.41
N SER A 6 6.93 -24.04 0.53
CA SER A 6 7.29 -23.88 -0.89
C SER A 6 8.22 -22.70 -1.20
N GLY A 7 8.64 -21.94 -0.18
CA GLY A 7 9.61 -20.84 -0.33
C GLY A 7 9.01 -19.45 -0.48
N LYS A 8 7.73 -19.22 -0.12
CA LYS A 8 7.08 -17.89 -0.17
C LYS A 8 7.83 -16.83 0.63
N THR A 9 7.96 -17.04 1.94
CA THR A 9 8.67 -16.14 2.85
C THR A 9 10.14 -16.01 2.49
N TYR A 10 10.80 -17.11 2.13
CA TYR A 10 12.19 -17.07 1.64
C TYR A 10 12.33 -16.18 0.40
N THR A 11 11.39 -16.24 -0.54
CA THR A 11 11.42 -15.38 -1.74
C THR A 11 11.19 -13.91 -1.37
N MET A 12 10.24 -13.62 -0.47
CA MET A 12 9.89 -12.24 -0.11
C MET A 12 10.93 -11.58 0.82
N GLN A 13 11.37 -12.28 1.85
CA GLN A 13 12.19 -11.74 2.94
C GLN A 13 13.61 -12.31 2.99
N GLY A 14 13.91 -13.39 2.27
CA GLY A 14 15.21 -14.05 2.33
C GLY A 14 15.39 -14.89 3.60
N ASN A 15 16.65 -15.08 4.01
CA ASN A 15 17.03 -15.74 5.27
C ASN A 15 17.73 -14.79 6.27
N GLY A 16 17.95 -13.51 5.91
CA GLY A 16 18.79 -12.57 6.68
C GLY A 16 18.07 -11.77 7.78
N LEU A 17 16.73 -11.68 7.75
CA LEU A 17 15.95 -10.93 8.75
C LEU A 17 15.50 -11.78 9.94
N THR A 18 15.22 -13.06 9.68
CA THR A 18 14.98 -14.03 10.75
C THR A 18 16.36 -14.54 11.13
N GLY A 19 16.85 -14.17 12.32
CA GLY A 19 18.09 -14.68 12.90
C GLY A 19 18.01 -16.19 13.16
N SER A 20 17.79 -16.98 12.11
CA SER A 20 17.95 -18.40 12.07
C SER A 20 19.45 -18.61 12.14
N ILE A 21 20.00 -18.50 13.35
CA ILE A 21 21.29 -19.07 13.66
C ILE A 21 21.17 -20.52 13.20
N PRO A 22 21.96 -20.95 12.19
CA PRO A 22 21.97 -22.33 11.75
C PRO A 22 22.15 -23.20 12.99
N LYS A 23 21.27 -24.19 13.19
CA LYS A 23 21.32 -25.11 14.35
C LYS A 23 22.68 -25.81 14.48
N ASP A 24 23.46 -25.80 13.41
CA ASP A 24 24.73 -26.49 13.26
C ASP A 24 25.94 -25.54 13.23
N GLY A 25 25.76 -24.24 13.52
CA GLY A 25 26.87 -23.28 13.62
C GLY A 25 27.55 -22.91 12.30
N VAL A 26 27.02 -23.34 11.16
CA VAL A 26 27.55 -23.01 9.83
C VAL A 26 26.89 -21.73 9.33
N GLU A 27 27.56 -20.58 9.47
CA GLU A 27 27.13 -19.31 8.88
C GLU A 27 26.76 -19.50 7.40
N THR A 28 25.47 -19.56 7.10
CA THR A 28 24.99 -19.47 5.72
C THR A 28 24.95 -18.01 5.33
N GLU A 29 25.53 -17.67 4.17
CA GLU A 29 25.45 -16.33 3.62
C GLU A 29 24.00 -15.81 3.64
N ALA A 30 23.83 -14.57 4.08
CA ALA A 30 22.54 -13.91 4.07
C ALA A 30 22.10 -13.70 2.63
N VAL A 31 21.01 -14.37 2.25
CA VAL A 31 20.32 -14.21 0.98
C VAL A 31 19.20 -13.21 1.17
N ASP A 32 19.32 -12.09 0.47
CA ASP A 32 18.28 -11.08 0.36
C ASP A 32 17.07 -11.58 -0.43
N GLY A 33 15.87 -11.35 0.11
CA GLY A 33 14.61 -11.53 -0.59
C GLY A 33 14.25 -10.34 -1.49
N ILE A 34 13.06 -10.39 -2.07
CA ILE A 34 12.54 -9.32 -2.94
C ILE A 34 12.42 -8.00 -2.20
N ILE A 35 11.99 -7.99 -0.94
CA ILE A 35 11.76 -6.74 -0.20
C ILE A 35 13.08 -5.96 -0.07
N GLN A 36 14.18 -6.64 0.27
CA GLN A 36 15.51 -6.03 0.37
C GLN A 36 15.99 -5.51 -0.97
N LYS A 37 15.87 -6.32 -2.03
CA LYS A 37 16.28 -5.92 -3.38
C LYS A 37 15.48 -4.71 -3.89
N VAL A 38 14.18 -4.66 -3.60
CA VAL A 38 13.31 -3.51 -3.89
C VAL A 38 13.74 -2.28 -3.11
N ALA A 39 14.11 -2.41 -1.84
CA ALA A 39 14.60 -1.28 -1.05
C ALA A 39 15.85 -0.67 -1.71
N TRP A 40 16.85 -1.48 -2.04
CA TRP A 40 18.06 -1.02 -2.72
C TRP A 40 17.77 -0.39 -4.08
N ASP A 41 16.96 -1.04 -4.93
CA ASP A 41 16.60 -0.50 -6.25
C ASP A 41 15.81 0.82 -6.14
N LEU A 42 14.87 0.91 -5.19
CA LEU A 42 14.06 2.11 -4.97
C LEU A 42 14.92 3.31 -4.60
N PHE A 43 15.78 3.18 -3.60
CA PHE A 43 16.63 4.27 -3.17
C PHE A 43 17.73 4.58 -4.19
N GLY A 44 18.24 3.59 -4.93
CA GLY A 44 19.13 3.82 -6.06
C GLY A 44 18.47 4.66 -7.17
N ARG A 45 17.20 4.39 -7.48
CA ARG A 45 16.43 5.19 -8.44
C ARG A 45 16.18 6.62 -7.96
N ILE A 46 15.85 6.79 -6.67
CA ILE A 46 15.65 8.11 -6.06
C ILE A 46 16.94 8.93 -6.16
N ASP A 47 18.08 8.35 -5.80
CA ASP A 47 19.35 9.05 -5.86
C ASP A 47 19.77 9.43 -7.29
N SER A 48 19.40 8.58 -8.26
CA SER A 48 19.64 8.84 -9.69
C SER A 48 18.74 9.90 -10.33
N ASP A 49 17.71 10.41 -9.63
CA ASP A 49 16.76 11.40 -10.15
C ASP A 49 16.80 12.73 -9.37
N PRO A 50 17.84 13.57 -9.58
CA PRO A 50 17.99 14.85 -8.88
C PRO A 50 16.95 15.89 -9.28
N ALA A 51 16.21 15.66 -10.37
CA ALA A 51 15.14 16.54 -10.83
C ALA A 51 13.85 16.38 -10.01
N ARG A 52 13.82 15.44 -9.05
CA ARG A 52 12.63 15.17 -8.26
C ARG A 52 12.90 15.18 -6.77
N GLU A 53 11.85 15.53 -6.05
CA GLU A 53 11.73 15.44 -4.60
C GLU A 53 10.83 14.26 -4.24
N PHE A 54 11.22 13.48 -3.24
CA PHE A 54 10.53 12.27 -2.82
C PHE A 54 10.18 12.30 -1.33
N LEU A 55 9.01 11.76 -1.01
CA LEU A 55 8.60 11.43 0.34
C LEU A 55 8.12 9.98 0.37
N LEU A 56 8.78 9.17 1.18
CA LEU A 56 8.43 7.75 1.34
C LEU A 56 7.83 7.50 2.72
N ARG A 57 6.80 6.68 2.75
CA ARG A 57 6.18 6.17 3.98
C ARG A 57 6.01 4.67 3.89
N ALA A 58 6.36 3.97 4.95
CA ALA A 58 6.19 2.53 5.07
C ALA A 58 5.10 2.19 6.09
N SER A 59 4.28 1.19 5.78
CA SER A 59 3.37 0.57 6.73
C SER A 59 3.49 -0.95 6.66
N PHE A 60 3.21 -1.64 7.77
CA PHE A 60 3.32 -3.09 7.83
C PHE A 60 2.15 -3.67 8.62
N VAL A 61 1.34 -4.51 7.96
CA VAL A 61 0.17 -5.13 8.57
C VAL A 61 0.19 -6.65 8.45
N GLU A 62 -0.34 -7.32 9.47
CA GLU A 62 -0.59 -8.75 9.48
C GLU A 62 -2.09 -9.02 9.40
N VAL A 63 -2.52 -9.89 8.48
CA VAL A 63 -3.87 -10.45 8.46
C VAL A 63 -3.82 -11.88 8.95
N TYR A 64 -4.39 -12.12 10.13
CA TYR A 64 -4.44 -13.44 10.75
C TYR A 64 -5.83 -13.71 11.29
N ASN A 65 -6.44 -14.83 10.92
CA ASN A 65 -7.75 -15.23 11.41
C ASN A 65 -8.85 -14.17 11.19
N GLU A 66 -8.80 -13.46 10.06
CA GLU A 66 -9.67 -12.30 9.74
C GLU A 66 -9.56 -11.13 10.74
N THR A 67 -8.46 -11.03 11.47
CA THR A 67 -8.05 -9.88 12.28
C THR A 67 -6.88 -9.19 11.60
N ILE A 68 -6.90 -7.86 11.53
CA ILE A 68 -5.79 -7.08 10.96
C ILE A 68 -5.03 -6.46 12.11
N ARG A 69 -3.73 -6.75 12.23
CA ARG A 69 -2.85 -6.12 13.22
C ARG A 69 -1.88 -5.18 12.53
N ASP A 70 -1.66 -4.04 13.14
CA ASP A 70 -0.54 -3.16 12.83
C ASP A 70 0.73 -3.76 13.42
N LEU A 71 1.75 -3.97 12.60
CA LEU A 71 3.04 -4.51 13.05
C LEU A 71 4.03 -3.40 13.45
N LEU A 72 3.75 -2.13 13.15
CA LEU A 72 4.63 -1.01 13.47
C LEU A 72 4.18 -0.23 14.72
N HIS A 73 3.00 -0.52 15.25
CA HIS A 73 2.52 0.09 16.48
C HIS A 73 3.33 -0.42 17.68
N ASP A 74 3.80 0.51 18.52
CA ASP A 74 4.54 0.17 19.73
C ASP A 74 3.59 -0.50 20.72
N HIS A 75 4.04 -1.61 21.32
CA HIS A 75 3.30 -2.43 22.27
C HIS A 75 3.59 -2.04 23.73
N ASP A 76 3.93 -0.77 23.99
CA ASP A 76 4.51 -0.35 25.28
C ASP A 76 3.51 -0.31 26.45
N ASP A 77 2.21 -0.52 26.24
CA ASP A 77 1.20 -0.35 27.30
C ASP A 77 0.75 -1.66 27.99
N ALA A 78 1.26 -2.83 27.58
CA ALA A 78 0.76 -4.11 28.12
C ALA A 78 1.50 -4.61 29.37
N GLU A 79 2.73 -4.14 29.66
CA GLU A 79 3.55 -4.68 30.77
C GLU A 79 3.56 -3.81 32.03
N HIS A 80 3.06 -2.56 32.00
CA HIS A 80 3.12 -1.65 33.16
C HIS A 80 1.88 -1.58 34.06
N GLN A 81 0.95 -2.55 33.99
CA GLN A 81 -0.21 -2.64 34.93
C GLN A 81 -0.21 -3.85 35.87
N SER A 82 0.93 -4.53 36.08
CA SER A 82 0.99 -5.73 36.94
C SER A 82 1.84 -5.59 38.21
N ILE A 83 2.15 -4.38 38.68
CA ILE A 83 2.79 -4.18 40.00
C ILE A 83 2.06 -3.08 40.77
N GLY A 84 1.11 -3.49 41.61
CA GLY A 84 0.33 -2.59 42.46
C GLY A 84 -0.51 -3.33 43.51
N SER A 85 0.14 -3.73 44.60
CA SER A 85 -0.37 -3.97 45.97
C SER A 85 -1.72 -4.68 46.19
N SER A 86 -1.62 -5.85 46.83
CA SER A 86 -2.66 -6.52 47.59
C SER A 86 -3.24 -5.67 48.73
N SER A 87 -4.56 -5.45 48.73
CA SER A 87 -5.37 -5.39 49.97
C SER A 87 -6.86 -5.58 49.65
N ALA A 88 -7.52 -6.39 50.48
CA ALA A 88 -8.87 -6.89 50.31
C ALA A 88 -9.98 -5.85 50.52
N SER A 89 -11.04 -5.90 49.70
CA SER A 89 -12.43 -6.22 50.13
C SER A 89 -13.49 -5.68 49.16
N SER A 90 -14.51 -6.52 48.95
CA SER A 90 -15.91 -6.17 48.62
C SER A 90 -16.31 -5.73 47.19
N LYS A 91 -17.28 -6.51 46.69
CA LYS A 91 -18.32 -6.22 45.68
C LYS A 91 -17.88 -5.97 44.22
N SER A 92 -18.14 -7.01 43.42
CA SER A 92 -17.98 -7.10 41.97
C SER A 92 -18.76 -6.04 41.20
N PRO A 93 -18.11 -5.25 40.32
CA PRO A 93 -18.72 -4.76 39.09
C PRO A 93 -18.39 -5.71 37.94
N LYS A 94 -19.36 -5.96 37.05
CA LYS A 94 -19.20 -6.75 35.83
C LYS A 94 -18.07 -6.18 34.96
N LYS A 95 -16.90 -6.82 34.94
CA LYS A 95 -15.83 -6.58 33.96
C LYS A 95 -16.34 -7.02 32.58
N GLN A 96 -16.69 -6.06 31.73
CA GLN A 96 -16.73 -6.28 30.29
C GLN A 96 -15.30 -6.53 29.79
N ASN A 97 -15.08 -7.66 29.13
CA ASN A 97 -13.88 -7.96 28.35
C ASN A 97 -13.63 -6.86 27.30
N ARG A 98 -12.76 -5.89 27.60
CA ARG A 98 -12.42 -4.79 26.68
C ARG A 98 -10.95 -4.76 26.22
N SER A 99 -10.16 -5.79 26.53
CA SER A 99 -8.71 -5.78 26.25
C SER A 99 -8.27 -6.55 24.99
N GLU A 100 -9.16 -7.17 24.22
CA GLU A 100 -8.77 -7.94 23.00
C GLU A 100 -8.94 -7.18 21.67
N ASP A 101 -9.63 -6.03 21.66
CA ASP A 101 -10.02 -5.35 20.41
C ASP A 101 -9.13 -4.17 19.99
N HIS A 102 -8.19 -3.74 20.82
CA HIS A 102 -7.44 -2.50 20.57
C HIS A 102 -6.46 -2.55 19.38
N ASN A 103 -6.13 -3.74 18.87
CA ASN A 103 -5.20 -3.90 17.74
C ASN A 103 -5.84 -4.43 16.46
N ASN A 104 -7.18 -4.57 16.37
CA ASN A 104 -7.84 -5.00 15.13
C ASN A 104 -8.21 -3.80 14.25
N LEU A 105 -7.44 -3.57 13.19
CA LEU A 105 -7.70 -2.49 12.24
C LEU A 105 -8.96 -2.74 11.41
N ASN A 106 -9.71 -1.66 11.15
CA ASN A 106 -10.90 -1.68 10.31
C ASN A 106 -10.57 -1.30 8.87
N VAL A 107 -11.08 -2.10 7.92
CA VAL A 107 -10.99 -1.83 6.49
C VAL A 107 -12.13 -0.89 6.08
N ARG A 108 -11.80 0.30 5.58
CA ARG A 108 -12.77 1.28 5.08
C ARG A 108 -12.67 1.42 3.57
N ASP A 109 -13.79 1.21 2.90
CA ASP A 109 -13.89 1.40 1.44
C ASP A 109 -14.07 2.91 1.18
N ASP A 110 -13.29 3.50 0.26
CA ASP A 110 -13.52 4.86 -0.22
C ASP A 110 -14.49 4.81 -1.41
N PRO A 111 -15.74 5.27 -1.24
CA PRO A 111 -16.75 5.19 -2.29
C PRO A 111 -16.47 6.12 -3.48
N LYS A 112 -15.63 7.15 -3.34
CA LYS A 112 -15.32 8.10 -4.43
C LYS A 112 -14.20 7.59 -5.32
N THR A 113 -13.15 7.02 -4.73
CA THR A 113 -11.96 6.55 -5.47
C THR A 113 -12.03 5.06 -5.79
N GLY A 114 -12.97 4.32 -5.19
CA GLY A 114 -12.97 2.85 -5.22
C GLY A 114 -11.79 2.25 -4.44
N GLY A 115 -11.01 3.09 -3.75
CA GLY A 115 -9.86 2.70 -2.95
C GLY A 115 -10.25 2.04 -1.64
N VAL A 116 -9.25 1.48 -0.96
CA VAL A 116 -9.41 0.88 0.36
C VAL A 116 -8.39 1.51 1.29
N SER A 117 -8.87 1.97 2.44
CA SER A 117 -8.05 2.63 3.46
C SER A 117 -7.97 1.78 4.72
N LEU A 118 -6.75 1.71 5.26
CA LEU A 118 -6.42 1.09 6.53
C LEU A 118 -5.84 2.15 7.44
N ASN A 119 -6.40 2.31 8.64
CA ASN A 119 -5.86 3.23 9.64
C ASN A 119 -4.69 2.59 10.39
N CYS A 120 -3.57 2.37 9.69
CA CYS A 120 -2.33 1.85 10.25
C CYS A 120 -1.28 2.97 10.41
N LYS A 121 -0.30 2.75 11.28
CA LYS A 121 0.86 3.61 11.47
C LYS A 121 1.69 3.60 10.18
N GLU A 122 1.95 4.80 9.68
CA GLU A 122 2.87 5.04 8.57
C GLU A 122 4.15 5.67 9.12
N VAL A 123 5.29 5.02 8.90
CA VAL A 123 6.61 5.50 9.30
C VAL A 123 7.25 6.20 8.10
N ILE A 124 7.75 7.42 8.29
CA ILE A 124 8.49 8.13 7.25
C ILE A 124 9.88 7.49 7.13
N VAL A 125 10.31 7.18 5.91
CA VAL A 125 11.61 6.57 5.63
C VAL A 125 12.43 7.46 4.72
N THR A 126 13.68 7.70 5.11
CA THR A 126 14.61 8.65 4.45
C THR A 126 15.80 7.99 3.77
N ASP A 127 16.00 6.70 4.02
CA ASP A 127 17.11 5.93 3.48
C ASP A 127 16.80 4.43 3.57
N VAL A 128 17.64 3.62 2.91
CA VAL A 128 17.51 2.16 2.87
C VAL A 128 17.52 1.57 4.29
N ASN A 129 18.38 2.07 5.19
CA ASN A 129 18.52 1.53 6.53
C ASN A 129 17.27 1.77 7.37
N SER A 130 16.63 2.93 7.25
CA SER A 130 15.37 3.27 7.91
C SER A 130 14.22 2.38 7.42
N LEU A 131 14.14 2.12 6.10
CA LEU A 131 13.15 1.20 5.53
C LEU A 131 13.39 -0.24 6.01
N MET A 132 14.65 -0.69 6.00
CA MET A 132 15.05 -2.01 6.47
C MET A 132 14.83 -2.19 7.98
N GLY A 133 15.10 -1.17 8.78
CA GLY A 133 14.81 -1.16 10.22
C GLY A 133 13.31 -1.22 10.50
N THR A 134 12.49 -0.53 9.70
CA THR A 134 11.03 -0.61 9.79
C THR A 134 10.52 -2.02 9.51
N LEU A 135 11.04 -2.66 8.46
CA LEU A 135 10.74 -4.05 8.13
C LEU A 135 11.16 -5.01 9.26
N TYR A 136 12.37 -4.86 9.78
CA TYR A 136 12.89 -5.66 10.89
C TYR A 136 12.03 -5.54 12.15
N ASN A 137 11.66 -4.32 12.55
CA ASN A 137 10.82 -4.07 13.72
C ASN A 137 9.45 -4.71 13.57
N GLY A 138 8.81 -4.58 12.41
CA GLY A 138 7.51 -5.22 12.19
C GLY A 138 7.57 -6.75 12.16
N GLU A 139 8.66 -7.32 11.64
CA GLU A 139 8.87 -8.78 11.68
C GLU A 139 9.13 -9.26 13.11
N LYS A 140 9.92 -8.53 13.91
CA LYS A 140 10.10 -8.80 15.34
C LYS A 140 8.76 -8.81 16.06
N ASN A 141 7.90 -7.83 15.82
CA ASN A 141 6.56 -7.76 16.41
C ASN A 141 5.66 -8.92 15.95
N ARG A 142 5.78 -9.35 14.69
CA ARG A 142 5.09 -10.53 14.16
C ARG A 142 5.51 -11.81 14.90
N ILE A 143 6.81 -11.97 15.18
CA ILE A 143 7.38 -13.13 15.89
C ILE A 143 6.97 -13.11 17.37
N VAL A 144 7.12 -11.99 18.08
CA VAL A 144 6.80 -11.87 19.52
C VAL A 144 5.33 -12.19 19.78
N ALA A 145 4.42 -11.73 18.92
CA ALA A 145 3.00 -12.03 19.04
C ALA A 145 2.64 -13.50 18.71
N SER A 146 3.64 -14.36 18.46
CA SER A 146 3.50 -15.80 18.17
C SER A 146 3.83 -16.72 19.35
N THR A 147 3.98 -16.22 20.59
CA THR A 147 4.42 -17.02 21.74
C THR A 147 3.65 -18.35 21.91
N ASP A 148 4.46 -19.39 22.11
CA ASP A 148 4.25 -20.81 22.34
C ASP A 148 3.39 -21.63 21.35
N MET A 149 4.11 -22.40 20.53
CA MET A 149 3.71 -23.65 19.85
C MET A 149 2.97 -23.54 18.50
N ASN A 150 2.95 -22.37 17.85
CA ASN A 150 2.38 -22.24 16.49
C ASN A 150 3.35 -21.54 15.53
N ALA A 151 3.72 -22.23 14.43
CA ALA A 151 4.45 -21.63 13.30
C ALA A 151 3.56 -20.63 12.55
N ARG A 152 3.32 -19.45 13.15
CA ARG A 152 2.33 -18.44 12.71
C ARG A 152 2.59 -17.91 11.30
N SER A 153 3.83 -17.86 10.83
CA SER A 153 4.19 -17.42 9.47
C SER A 153 3.55 -18.26 8.36
N SER A 154 3.24 -19.54 8.63
CA SER A 154 2.50 -20.39 7.69
C SER A 154 1.00 -20.07 7.60
N ARG A 155 0.49 -19.28 8.54
CA ARG A 155 -0.95 -19.10 8.83
C ARG A 155 -1.42 -17.65 8.78
N SER A 156 -0.53 -16.68 8.86
CA SER A 156 -0.85 -15.27 8.66
C SER A 156 -0.36 -14.77 7.32
N HIS A 157 -1.05 -13.76 6.79
CA HIS A 157 -0.58 -12.98 5.65
C HIS A 157 0.06 -11.71 6.16
N SER A 158 1.08 -11.23 5.48
CA SER A 158 1.73 -9.96 5.80
C SER A 158 1.80 -9.07 4.57
N ILE A 159 1.51 -7.79 4.75
CA ILE A 159 1.47 -6.79 3.69
C ILE A 159 2.37 -5.64 4.14
N PHE A 160 3.54 -5.55 3.53
CA PHE A 160 4.45 -4.43 3.69
C PHE A 160 4.23 -3.45 2.54
N SER A 161 3.83 -2.24 2.87
CA SER A 161 3.43 -1.23 1.89
C SER A 161 4.38 -0.05 1.94
N ILE A 162 4.81 0.41 0.77
CA ILE A 162 5.63 1.62 0.61
C ILE A 162 4.84 2.60 -0.23
N THR A 163 4.42 3.70 0.39
CA THR A 163 3.81 4.84 -0.29
C THR A 163 4.91 5.80 -0.72
N ILE A 164 4.97 6.09 -2.00
CA ILE A 164 5.98 6.93 -2.64
C ILE A 164 5.26 8.14 -3.22
N GLU A 165 5.52 9.31 -2.65
CA GLU A 165 5.08 10.59 -3.20
C GLU A 165 6.28 11.27 -3.85
N SER A 166 6.09 11.82 -5.04
CA SER A 166 7.14 12.56 -5.72
C SER A 166 6.61 13.75 -6.48
N ARG A 167 7.38 14.84 -6.48
CA ARG A 167 7.13 16.03 -7.29
C ARG A 167 8.40 16.46 -7.99
N GLU A 168 8.26 17.23 -9.06
CA GLU A 168 9.41 17.85 -9.73
C GLU A 168 10.07 18.87 -8.78
N SER A 169 11.39 18.94 -8.77
CA SER A 169 12.17 19.88 -7.96
C SER A 169 12.17 21.27 -8.61
N GLN A 170 12.11 22.35 -7.80
CA GLN A 170 12.04 23.73 -8.32
C GLN A 170 13.32 24.18 -9.04
N GLY A 171 14.40 23.39 -9.02
CA GLY A 171 15.73 23.83 -9.45
C GLY A 171 16.22 23.37 -10.84
N VAL A 172 15.46 22.56 -11.60
CA VAL A 172 15.98 21.95 -12.85
C VAL A 172 15.42 22.57 -14.13
N THR A 173 14.25 23.22 -14.10
CA THR A 173 13.76 23.99 -15.24
C THR A 173 14.24 25.43 -15.13
N GLY A 174 15.31 25.74 -15.85
CA GLY A 174 16.01 27.03 -15.85
C GLY A 174 15.18 28.24 -16.24
N SER A 175 14.36 28.74 -15.32
CA SER A 175 13.99 30.16 -15.28
C SER A 175 14.67 30.77 -14.07
N ASN A 176 15.46 31.80 -14.33
CA ASN A 176 16.23 32.58 -13.38
C ASN A 176 15.26 33.37 -12.47
N ARG A 177 14.47 32.68 -11.63
CA ARG A 177 13.62 33.32 -10.63
C ARG A 177 14.52 33.75 -9.49
N SER A 178 14.70 35.06 -9.41
CA SER A 178 15.43 35.77 -8.38
C SER A 178 15.14 35.21 -6.98
N LEU A 179 16.20 34.94 -6.23
CA LEU A 179 16.18 34.69 -4.80
C LEU A 179 15.49 35.86 -4.08
N GLY A 180 14.19 35.77 -3.82
CA GLY A 180 13.49 36.84 -3.12
C GLY A 180 11.98 36.76 -3.17
N ALA A 181 11.40 35.70 -2.60
CA ALA A 181 10.09 35.68 -1.93
C ALA A 181 9.70 34.20 -1.77
N TRP A 182 9.50 33.77 -0.53
CA TRP A 182 8.80 32.52 -0.26
C TRP A 182 7.30 32.79 -0.45
N ASP A 183 6.85 32.95 -1.69
CA ASP A 183 5.43 33.08 -1.98
C ASP A 183 4.79 31.69 -1.83
N GLU A 184 3.98 31.52 -0.78
CA GLU A 184 3.26 30.28 -0.43
C GLU A 184 2.21 29.84 -1.48
N GLU A 185 2.10 30.50 -2.64
CA GLU A 185 0.99 30.35 -3.60
C GLU A 185 1.31 29.59 -4.91
N GLU A 186 2.54 29.08 -5.08
CA GLU A 186 3.08 28.69 -6.40
C GLU A 186 3.49 27.23 -6.59
N ASP A 187 2.96 26.26 -5.85
CA ASP A 187 3.17 24.84 -6.19
C ASP A 187 2.02 24.28 -7.04
N ASP A 188 1.90 24.76 -8.29
CA ASP A 188 0.93 24.26 -9.29
C ASP A 188 1.32 22.89 -9.88
N ARG A 189 2.32 22.20 -9.31
CA ARG A 189 2.89 20.98 -9.87
C ARG A 189 2.16 19.74 -9.38
N ALA A 190 1.97 18.80 -10.30
CA ALA A 190 1.34 17.52 -9.98
C ALA A 190 2.23 16.69 -9.06
N VAL A 191 1.66 16.20 -7.96
CA VAL A 191 2.29 15.21 -7.10
C VAL A 191 1.94 13.83 -7.64
N LEU A 192 2.95 13.03 -7.96
CA LEU A 192 2.75 11.63 -8.30
C LEU A 192 2.71 10.80 -7.02
N VAL A 193 1.68 9.96 -6.88
CA VAL A 193 1.53 9.07 -5.72
C VAL A 193 1.52 7.62 -6.18
N SER A 194 2.47 6.81 -5.71
CA SER A 194 2.50 5.37 -5.97
C SER A 194 2.45 4.60 -4.65
N MET A 195 1.85 3.42 -4.68
CA MET A 195 1.84 2.50 -3.55
C MET A 195 2.34 1.15 -4.01
N LEU A 196 3.48 0.73 -3.45
CA LEU A 196 4.05 -0.58 -3.68
C LEU A 196 3.66 -1.52 -2.54
N ASN A 197 2.93 -2.57 -2.85
CA ASN A 197 2.48 -3.58 -1.88
C ASN A 197 3.29 -4.87 -2.05
N LEU A 198 4.06 -5.22 -1.03
CA LEU A 198 4.87 -6.44 -0.96
C LEU A 198 4.17 -7.42 -0.01
N VAL A 199 3.52 -8.42 -0.60
CA VAL A 199 2.60 -9.32 0.11
C VAL A 199 3.20 -10.71 0.24
N ASP A 200 3.40 -11.18 1.48
CA ASP A 200 3.69 -12.58 1.78
C ASP A 200 2.42 -13.26 2.30
N LEU A 201 1.95 -14.28 1.57
CA LEU A 201 0.70 -14.98 1.88
C LEU A 201 0.98 -16.22 2.74
N ALA A 202 0.00 -16.61 3.55
CA ALA A 202 -0.03 -17.89 4.24
C ALA A 202 0.01 -19.10 3.27
N GLY A 203 0.20 -20.29 3.82
CA GLY A 203 0.09 -21.57 3.09
C GLY A 203 -1.29 -21.77 2.46
N SER A 204 -1.32 -22.19 1.19
CA SER A 204 -2.57 -22.48 0.46
C SER A 204 -3.11 -23.89 0.66
N GLU A 205 -2.42 -24.73 1.41
CA GLU A 205 -2.78 -26.14 1.60
C GLU A 205 -4.07 -26.34 2.41
N SER A 206 -4.75 -27.44 2.15
CA SER A 206 -5.97 -27.76 2.88
C SER A 206 -5.67 -28.14 4.33
N THR A 207 -6.53 -27.73 5.25
CA THR A 207 -6.48 -28.18 6.65
C THR A 207 -6.80 -29.65 6.82
N LYS A 208 -7.32 -30.32 5.79
CA LYS A 208 -7.54 -31.78 5.79
C LYS A 208 -6.23 -32.57 5.73
N THR A 209 -5.19 -31.99 5.14
CA THR A 209 -3.86 -32.60 5.03
C THR A 209 -3.04 -32.40 6.31
N THR A 210 -3.40 -31.42 7.12
CA THR A 210 -2.86 -31.24 8.48
C THR A 210 -3.74 -32.04 9.44
N ASN A 211 -3.22 -32.99 10.22
CA ASN A 211 -4.00 -33.76 11.23
C ASN A 211 -4.49 -32.89 12.43
N ALA A 212 -5.00 -31.69 12.17
CA ALA A 212 -5.40 -30.69 13.16
C ALA A 212 -6.80 -31.01 13.69
N LYS A 213 -6.91 -31.36 14.98
CA LYS A 213 -8.18 -31.55 15.70
C LYS A 213 -8.54 -30.30 16.52
N GLY A 214 -9.84 -30.03 16.71
CA GLY A 214 -10.35 -29.04 17.68
C GLY A 214 -10.26 -27.57 17.22
N THR A 215 -9.82 -26.67 18.10
CA THR A 215 -9.68 -25.22 17.85
C THR A 215 -8.83 -24.90 16.62
N ARG A 216 -7.81 -25.72 16.34
CA ARG A 216 -6.97 -25.63 15.12
C ARG A 216 -7.73 -25.89 13.82
N GLN A 217 -8.81 -26.67 13.84
CA GLN A 217 -9.66 -26.89 12.66
C GLN A 217 -10.49 -25.65 12.33
N ARG A 218 -10.98 -24.92 13.35
CA ARG A 218 -11.69 -23.64 13.19
C ARG A 218 -10.76 -22.52 12.75
N GLU A 219 -9.56 -22.45 13.33
CA GLU A 219 -8.48 -21.52 12.93
C GLU A 219 -8.05 -21.76 11.48
N GLY A 220 -7.73 -23.02 11.14
CA GLY A 220 -7.38 -23.41 9.78
C GLY A 220 -8.50 -23.12 8.76
N GLY A 221 -9.77 -23.27 9.16
CA GLY A 221 -10.91 -22.90 8.32
C GLY A 221 -10.92 -21.41 7.94
N LYS A 222 -10.57 -20.53 8.88
CA LYS A 222 -10.50 -19.07 8.64
C LYS A 222 -9.24 -18.63 7.89
N ILE A 223 -8.11 -19.30 8.07
CA ILE A 223 -6.90 -19.08 7.25
C ILE A 223 -7.20 -19.43 5.80
N ASN A 224 -7.80 -20.61 5.60
CA ASN A 224 -8.23 -21.04 4.27
C ASN A 224 -9.36 -20.18 3.71
N GLN A 225 -10.19 -19.55 4.54
CA GLN A 225 -11.21 -18.62 4.07
C GLN A 225 -10.58 -17.50 3.24
N SER A 226 -9.56 -16.82 3.75
CA SER A 226 -8.91 -15.72 3.04
C SER A 226 -8.34 -16.12 1.66
N LEU A 227 -7.65 -17.27 1.57
CA LEU A 227 -7.05 -17.76 0.33
C LEU A 227 -8.08 -18.41 -0.62
N LEU A 228 -9.14 -19.00 -0.06
CA LEU A 228 -10.29 -19.50 -0.82
C LEU A 228 -11.02 -18.34 -1.48
N THR A 229 -11.35 -17.30 -0.71
CA THR A 229 -11.98 -16.08 -1.23
C THR A 229 -11.08 -15.42 -2.28
N LEU A 230 -9.77 -15.32 -2.02
CA LEU A 230 -8.82 -14.82 -3.03
C LEU A 230 -8.86 -15.64 -4.32
N SER A 231 -8.89 -16.98 -4.20
CA SER A 231 -8.98 -17.87 -5.35
C SER A 231 -10.29 -17.71 -6.13
N GLN A 232 -11.41 -17.52 -5.44
CA GLN A 232 -12.72 -17.25 -6.05
C GLN A 232 -12.73 -15.90 -6.76
N VAL A 233 -12.18 -14.86 -6.14
CA VAL A 233 -12.04 -13.53 -6.74
C VAL A 233 -11.20 -13.60 -8.01
N ILE A 234 -10.02 -14.23 -7.97
CA ILE A 234 -9.17 -14.42 -9.14
C ILE A 234 -9.90 -15.22 -10.22
N GLN A 235 -10.65 -16.26 -9.86
CA GLN A 235 -11.45 -17.02 -10.81
C GLN A 235 -12.49 -16.14 -11.50
N SER A 236 -13.26 -15.35 -10.75
CA SER A 236 -14.25 -14.41 -11.31
C SER A 236 -13.58 -13.36 -12.21
N LEU A 237 -12.46 -12.79 -11.78
CA LEU A 237 -11.72 -11.78 -12.56
C LEU A 237 -11.09 -12.36 -13.83
N SER A 238 -10.68 -13.63 -13.82
CA SER A 238 -10.11 -14.31 -14.98
C SER A 238 -11.15 -14.59 -16.09
N MET A 239 -12.46 -14.48 -15.79
CA MET A 239 -13.51 -14.68 -16.78
C MET A 239 -13.58 -13.47 -17.74
N PRO A 240 -13.90 -13.71 -19.03
CA PRO A 240 -14.21 -12.64 -19.97
C PRO A 240 -15.34 -11.75 -19.45
N LYS A 241 -15.31 -10.44 -19.76
CA LYS A 241 -16.26 -9.44 -19.22
C LYS A 241 -17.74 -9.84 -19.35
N GLY A 242 -18.13 -10.48 -20.47
CA GLY A 242 -19.51 -10.92 -20.69
C GLY A 242 -19.95 -12.17 -19.91
N LYS A 243 -19.01 -12.91 -19.30
CA LYS A 243 -19.28 -14.10 -18.46
C LYS A 243 -18.94 -13.87 -16.98
N ARG A 244 -18.40 -12.69 -16.66
CA ARG A 244 -18.01 -12.33 -15.30
C ARG A 244 -19.29 -12.11 -14.46
N PRO A 245 -19.33 -12.58 -13.20
CA PRO A 245 -20.41 -12.24 -12.28
C PRO A 245 -20.60 -10.72 -12.18
N SER A 246 -21.86 -10.28 -12.04
CA SER A 246 -22.17 -8.86 -11.86
C SER A 246 -21.59 -8.28 -10.57
N HIS A 247 -21.45 -9.12 -9.53
CA HIS A 247 -20.86 -8.76 -8.25
C HIS A 247 -19.79 -9.79 -7.85
N ILE A 248 -18.61 -9.29 -7.44
CA ILE A 248 -17.52 -10.10 -6.89
C ILE A 248 -17.43 -9.84 -5.38
N ASN A 249 -17.46 -10.92 -4.59
CA ASN A 249 -17.54 -10.83 -3.13
C ASN A 249 -16.17 -10.58 -2.48
N TYR A 250 -15.58 -9.41 -2.70
CA TYR A 250 -14.34 -9.03 -2.00
C TYR A 250 -14.51 -8.97 -0.47
N ARG A 251 -15.74 -8.79 0.01
CA ARG A 251 -16.07 -8.59 1.43
C ARG A 251 -15.96 -9.86 2.28
N ASP A 252 -15.92 -11.03 1.66
CA ASP A 252 -15.90 -12.31 2.36
C ASP A 252 -14.55 -12.59 3.07
N SER A 253 -13.50 -11.81 2.76
CA SER A 253 -12.25 -11.77 3.51
C SER A 253 -11.67 -10.36 3.57
N LYS A 254 -11.15 -9.96 4.72
CA LYS A 254 -10.42 -8.70 4.89
C LYS A 254 -9.22 -8.60 3.95
N LEU A 255 -8.53 -9.71 3.68
CA LEU A 255 -7.41 -9.75 2.74
C LEU A 255 -7.85 -9.32 1.33
N THR A 256 -8.94 -9.89 0.81
CA THR A 256 -9.44 -9.55 -0.53
C THR A 256 -10.01 -8.15 -0.59
N ARG A 257 -10.54 -7.61 0.51
CA ARG A 257 -10.89 -6.18 0.59
C ARG A 257 -9.65 -5.31 0.46
N ILE A 258 -8.61 -5.56 1.25
CA ILE A 258 -7.37 -4.77 1.22
C ILE A 258 -6.73 -4.82 -0.19
N LEU A 259 -6.69 -6.00 -0.80
CA LEU A 259 -6.06 -6.21 -2.11
C LEU A 259 -6.94 -5.84 -3.30
N ARG A 260 -8.20 -5.44 -3.08
CA ARG A 260 -9.14 -5.10 -4.16
C ARG A 260 -8.57 -4.06 -5.15
N PRO A 261 -7.95 -2.95 -4.70
CA PRO A 261 -7.36 -1.97 -5.62
C PRO A 261 -6.26 -2.59 -6.49
N SER A 262 -5.51 -3.57 -5.95
CA SER A 262 -4.48 -4.29 -6.70
C SER A 262 -5.07 -5.27 -7.71
N LEU A 263 -6.17 -5.95 -7.37
CA LEU A 263 -6.78 -7.04 -8.15
C LEU A 263 -7.62 -6.57 -9.35
N GLU A 264 -8.40 -5.51 -9.19
CA GLU A 264 -9.29 -5.00 -10.25
C GLU A 264 -9.15 -3.50 -10.53
N GLY A 265 -8.33 -2.80 -9.77
CA GLY A 265 -8.22 -1.35 -9.82
C GLY A 265 -7.04 -0.83 -10.64
N ASN A 266 -6.59 0.36 -10.25
CA ASN A 266 -5.42 1.01 -10.81
C ASN A 266 -4.13 0.45 -10.16
N ALA A 267 -3.67 -0.69 -10.67
CA ALA A 267 -2.44 -1.31 -10.20
C ALA A 267 -1.78 -2.18 -11.26
N VAL A 268 -0.46 -2.30 -11.17
CA VAL A 268 0.29 -3.37 -11.82
C VAL A 268 0.45 -4.50 -10.80
N MET A 269 0.10 -5.72 -11.19
CA MET A 269 0.20 -6.89 -10.31
C MET A 269 1.16 -7.92 -10.89
N ALA A 270 2.08 -8.38 -10.05
CA ALA A 270 2.84 -9.60 -10.26
C ALA A 270 2.51 -10.60 -9.14
N ILE A 271 2.28 -11.86 -9.50
CA ILE A 271 2.01 -12.94 -8.54
C ILE A 271 3.09 -14.00 -8.68
N LEU A 272 3.83 -14.24 -7.61
CA LEU A 272 4.79 -15.34 -7.52
C LEU A 272 4.09 -16.59 -6.99
N CYS A 273 4.14 -17.66 -7.78
CA CYS A 273 3.56 -18.96 -7.44
C CYS A 273 4.68 -19.94 -7.06
N CYS A 274 4.78 -20.24 -5.77
CA CYS A 274 5.83 -21.06 -5.19
C CYS A 274 5.32 -22.50 -5.04
N ALA A 275 5.99 -23.46 -5.69
CA ALA A 275 5.59 -24.86 -5.71
C ALA A 275 6.78 -25.77 -5.37
N THR A 276 6.50 -27.02 -4.98
CA THR A 276 7.52 -28.03 -4.68
C THR A 276 7.54 -29.13 -5.73
N ALA A 277 8.74 -29.65 -6.02
CA ALA A 277 8.94 -30.81 -6.90
C ALA A 277 8.69 -32.15 -6.18
N SER A 278 8.45 -32.14 -4.87
CA SER A 278 8.20 -33.37 -4.10
C SER A 278 6.91 -34.06 -4.54
N ARG A 279 7.02 -35.36 -4.86
CA ARG A 279 5.88 -36.19 -5.26
C ARG A 279 4.78 -36.24 -4.20
N MET A 280 5.14 -36.11 -2.91
CA MET A 280 4.18 -36.13 -1.79
C MET A 280 3.17 -34.98 -1.86
N TYR A 281 3.53 -33.87 -2.51
CA TYR A 281 2.71 -32.65 -2.56
C TYR A 281 2.24 -32.32 -3.98
N VAL A 282 2.18 -33.32 -4.87
CA VAL A 282 1.82 -33.10 -6.28
C VAL A 282 0.46 -32.42 -6.46
N GLU A 283 -0.53 -32.72 -5.62
CA GLU A 283 -1.86 -32.11 -5.71
C GLU A 283 -1.86 -30.63 -5.30
N GLU A 284 -1.05 -30.25 -4.31
CA GLU A 284 -0.89 -28.84 -3.89
C GLU A 284 -0.13 -28.04 -4.95
N THR A 285 0.90 -28.63 -5.57
CA THR A 285 1.58 -28.07 -6.73
C THR A 285 0.61 -27.87 -7.91
N LYS A 286 -0.22 -28.88 -8.24
CA LYS A 286 -1.26 -28.75 -9.28
C LYS A 286 -2.26 -27.64 -8.96
N SER A 287 -2.69 -27.53 -7.70
CA SER A 287 -3.59 -26.46 -7.25
C SER A 287 -2.98 -25.08 -7.46
N THR A 288 -1.72 -24.91 -7.07
CA THR A 288 -0.94 -23.68 -7.25
C THR A 288 -0.81 -23.32 -8.74
N LEU A 289 -0.50 -24.28 -9.60
CA LEU A 289 -0.40 -24.04 -11.06
C LEU A 289 -1.74 -23.67 -11.69
N ARG A 290 -2.85 -24.31 -11.27
CA ARG A 290 -4.19 -23.93 -11.73
C ARG A 290 -4.56 -22.51 -11.30
N PHE A 291 -4.20 -22.11 -10.08
CA PHE A 291 -4.36 -20.73 -9.63
C PHE A 291 -3.55 -19.77 -10.50
N ALA A 292 -2.27 -20.07 -10.77
CA ALA A 292 -1.40 -19.27 -11.62
C ALA A 292 -1.96 -19.06 -13.04
N SER A 293 -2.46 -20.14 -13.67
CA SER A 293 -3.07 -20.07 -15.00
C SER A 293 -4.29 -19.15 -15.05
N ARG A 294 -5.11 -19.12 -14.00
CA ARG A 294 -6.25 -18.18 -13.90
C ARG A 294 -5.78 -16.76 -13.63
N ALA A 295 -4.85 -16.60 -12.68
CA ALA A 295 -4.32 -15.31 -12.27
C ALA A 295 -3.68 -14.55 -13.45
N LYS A 296 -3.02 -15.25 -14.37
CA LYS A 296 -2.45 -14.69 -15.60
C LYS A 296 -3.48 -13.99 -16.51
N LEU A 297 -4.76 -14.35 -16.42
CA LEU A 297 -5.83 -13.78 -17.25
C LEU A 297 -6.49 -12.56 -16.63
N VAL A 298 -6.15 -12.21 -15.38
CA VAL A 298 -6.71 -11.04 -14.69
C VAL A 298 -6.17 -9.77 -15.36
N GLN A 299 -7.08 -8.86 -15.70
CA GLN A 299 -6.77 -7.58 -16.34
C GLN A 299 -7.03 -6.44 -15.35
N THR A 300 -6.01 -5.61 -15.11
CA THR A 300 -6.10 -4.36 -14.34
C THR A 300 -6.06 -3.14 -15.27
N SER A 301 -6.41 -1.96 -14.77
CA SER A 301 -6.36 -0.70 -15.54
C SER A 301 -5.37 0.28 -14.91
N ALA A 302 -4.08 -0.05 -15.05
CA ALA A 302 -2.99 0.76 -14.49
C ALA A 302 -2.85 2.12 -15.21
N LYS A 303 -2.75 3.20 -14.43
CA LYS A 303 -2.60 4.61 -14.85
C LYS A 303 -1.71 5.33 -13.83
N LYS A 304 -0.98 6.36 -14.28
CA LYS A 304 -0.21 7.22 -13.37
C LYS A 304 -1.17 7.99 -12.46
N ASN A 305 -0.95 7.97 -11.15
CA ASN A 305 -1.74 8.76 -10.22
C ASN A 305 -1.13 10.15 -10.09
N GLU A 306 -1.78 11.13 -10.71
CA GLU A 306 -1.43 12.55 -10.54
C GLU A 306 -2.44 13.18 -9.59
N VAL A 307 -1.95 13.69 -8.46
CA VAL A 307 -2.74 14.46 -7.50
C VAL A 307 -2.35 15.92 -7.67
N MET A 308 -3.33 16.76 -7.97
CA MET A 308 -3.15 18.21 -8.04
C MET A 308 -4.19 18.87 -7.14
N ASP A 309 -3.86 20.02 -6.55
CA ASP A 309 -4.87 20.84 -5.87
C ASP A 309 -5.89 21.35 -6.91
N ASP A 310 -7.17 21.47 -6.57
CA ASP A 310 -8.20 21.89 -7.54
C ASP A 310 -7.84 23.23 -8.19
N ARG A 311 -7.19 24.14 -7.46
CA ARG A 311 -6.70 25.42 -8.00
C ARG A 311 -5.56 25.23 -9.01
N ALA A 312 -4.65 24.29 -8.77
CA ALA A 312 -3.59 23.94 -9.71
C ALA A 312 -4.15 23.24 -10.95
N LEU A 313 -5.17 22.39 -10.78
CA LEU A 313 -5.90 21.76 -11.88
C LEU A 313 -6.65 22.77 -12.74
N ILE A 314 -7.36 23.71 -12.14
CA ILE A 314 -8.04 24.80 -12.85
C ILE A 314 -7.01 25.63 -13.64
N ARG A 315 -5.88 26.01 -13.03
CA ARG A 315 -4.83 26.78 -13.69
C ARG A 315 -4.18 26.03 -14.86
N ARG A 316 -3.85 24.74 -14.67
CA ARG A 316 -3.31 23.89 -15.75
C ARG A 316 -4.29 23.74 -16.91
N LEU A 317 -5.56 23.47 -16.61
CA LEU A 317 -6.61 23.39 -17.63
C LEU A 317 -6.78 24.73 -18.36
N GLN A 318 -6.76 25.86 -17.66
CA GLN A 318 -6.81 27.19 -18.28
C GLN A 318 -5.63 27.44 -19.22
N LYS A 319 -4.42 27.02 -18.83
CA LYS A 319 -3.22 27.10 -19.68
C LYS A 319 -3.34 26.21 -20.92
N GLU A 320 -3.71 24.94 -20.75
CA GLU A 320 -3.93 24.01 -21.87
C GLU A 320 -5.01 24.54 -22.84
N LEU A 321 -6.05 25.18 -22.32
CA LEU A 321 -7.12 25.80 -23.12
C LEU A 321 -6.62 27.04 -23.88
N ALA A 322 -5.71 27.83 -23.30
CA ALA A 322 -5.07 28.95 -23.97
C ALA A 322 -4.14 28.47 -25.11
N ASP A 323 -3.27 27.51 -24.81
CA ASP A 323 -2.32 26.95 -25.79
C ASP A 323 -3.07 26.27 -26.95
N ALA A 324 -4.14 25.52 -26.66
CA ALA A 324 -4.97 24.89 -27.69
C ALA A 324 -5.73 25.92 -28.56
N LYS A 325 -6.21 27.02 -27.97
CA LYS A 325 -6.84 28.13 -28.70
C LYS A 325 -5.83 28.83 -29.61
N GLU A 326 -4.59 28.98 -29.16
CA GLU A 326 -3.54 29.61 -29.95
C GLU A 326 -3.09 28.71 -31.11
N ALA A 327 -2.92 27.40 -30.87
CA ALA A 327 -2.67 26.42 -31.91
C ALA A 327 -3.80 26.35 -32.95
N LEU A 328 -5.07 26.44 -32.53
CA LEU A 328 -6.23 26.53 -33.43
C LEU A 328 -6.17 27.78 -34.30
N LYS A 329 -5.88 28.96 -33.72
CA LYS A 329 -5.72 30.20 -34.49
C LYS A 329 -4.58 30.10 -35.52
N GLN A 330 -3.46 29.48 -35.16
CA GLN A 330 -2.34 29.29 -36.08
C GLN A 330 -2.73 28.36 -37.25
N MET A 331 -3.48 27.29 -36.99
CA MET A 331 -4.02 26.40 -38.03
C MET A 331 -5.10 27.06 -38.90
N GLU A 332 -5.93 27.95 -38.35
CA GLU A 332 -6.91 28.75 -39.10
C GLU A 332 -6.22 29.75 -40.04
N VAL A 333 -5.09 30.32 -39.61
CA VAL A 333 -4.26 31.22 -40.43
C VAL A 333 -3.57 30.45 -41.56
N GLU A 334 -3.11 29.21 -41.34
CA GLU A 334 -2.51 28.38 -42.39
C GLU A 334 -3.52 27.83 -43.42
N LYS A 335 -4.79 27.65 -43.06
CA LYS A 335 -5.82 27.08 -43.97
C LYS A 335 -6.60 28.08 -44.81
N GLY A 336 -6.34 29.39 -44.71
CA GLY A 336 -6.91 30.39 -45.62
C GLY A 336 -8.44 30.35 -45.74
N GLN A 337 -9.16 29.97 -44.67
CA GLN A 337 -10.63 29.99 -44.65
C GLN A 337 -11.13 31.24 -43.90
N PRO A 338 -12.28 31.83 -44.32
CA PRO A 338 -12.74 33.11 -43.81
C PRO A 338 -13.20 33.01 -42.36
N LYS A 339 -12.89 34.06 -41.59
CA LYS A 339 -13.26 34.25 -40.17
C LYS A 339 -14.74 33.97 -39.93
N VAL A 340 -15.06 32.99 -39.09
CA VAL A 340 -16.35 32.89 -38.42
C VAL A 340 -16.25 33.72 -37.13
N SER A 341 -16.96 34.85 -37.09
CA SER A 341 -17.09 35.65 -35.89
C SER A 341 -17.96 34.92 -34.86
N TYR A 342 -17.35 34.50 -33.75
CA TYR A 342 -18.13 34.14 -32.57
C TYR A 342 -18.47 35.44 -31.83
N GLU A 343 -19.72 35.87 -31.93
CA GLU A 343 -20.29 36.86 -31.02
C GLU A 343 -20.30 36.24 -29.62
N THR A 344 -19.56 36.85 -28.69
CA THR A 344 -19.68 36.58 -27.25
C THR A 344 -21.09 36.96 -26.80
N PRO A 345 -21.90 36.03 -26.25
CA PRO A 345 -23.13 36.40 -25.57
C PRO A 345 -22.78 37.28 -24.37
N GLN A 346 -23.47 38.41 -24.23
CA GLN A 346 -23.43 39.22 -23.01
C GLN A 346 -23.96 38.37 -21.85
N GLU A 347 -23.11 38.10 -20.86
CA GLU A 347 -23.54 37.52 -19.59
C GLU A 347 -24.30 38.60 -18.81
N ASP A 348 -25.63 38.47 -18.80
CA ASP A 348 -26.48 39.19 -17.85
C ASP A 348 -26.14 38.72 -16.43
N ASN A 349 -25.60 39.65 -15.64
CA ASN A 349 -25.40 39.48 -14.20
C ASN A 349 -26.76 39.40 -13.50
N ALA A 350 -27.28 38.19 -13.34
CA ALA A 350 -28.32 37.88 -12.35
C ALA A 350 -27.71 36.99 -11.26
N GLU A 351 -27.49 37.58 -10.08
CA GLU A 351 -27.11 36.84 -8.88
C GLU A 351 -28.24 35.89 -8.46
N ASP A 352 -27.98 34.58 -8.52
CA ASP A 352 -28.84 33.54 -7.94
C ASP A 352 -28.27 33.11 -6.56
N PRO A 353 -28.93 33.44 -5.44
CA PRO A 353 -28.36 33.26 -4.11
C PRO A 353 -28.73 31.90 -3.52
N GLU A 354 -28.31 30.77 -4.11
CA GLU A 354 -28.53 29.47 -3.44
C GLU A 354 -27.58 28.33 -3.88
N ARG A 355 -26.26 28.55 -3.81
CA ARG A 355 -25.29 27.42 -3.81
C ARG A 355 -25.00 26.94 -2.40
N LYS A 356 -25.71 25.87 -2.00
CA LYS A 356 -25.41 25.04 -0.83
C LYS A 356 -23.96 24.56 -0.90
N THR A 357 -23.16 24.95 0.07
CA THR A 357 -21.79 24.47 0.29
C THR A 357 -21.80 22.99 0.69
N PRO A 358 -21.02 22.10 0.03
CA PRO A 358 -20.73 20.80 0.61
C PRO A 358 -19.63 20.98 1.67
N MET A 359 -20.08 21.10 2.90
CA MET A 359 -19.28 21.11 4.12
C MET A 359 -18.73 19.71 4.37
N ASN A 360 -17.49 19.41 3.91
CA ASN A 360 -16.60 18.36 4.48
C ASN A 360 -15.20 18.23 3.84
N ASP A 361 -14.85 18.96 2.76
CA ASP A 361 -13.52 18.83 2.13
C ASP A 361 -12.43 19.72 2.78
N HIS A 362 -12.82 20.66 3.65
CA HIS A 362 -11.90 21.53 4.38
C HIS A 362 -11.05 20.78 5.42
N ASP A 363 -11.59 19.73 6.04
CA ASP A 363 -10.88 18.92 7.04
C ASP A 363 -9.82 18.00 6.42
N LYS A 364 -10.06 17.52 5.19
CA LYS A 364 -9.05 16.73 4.45
C LYS A 364 -7.95 17.62 3.89
N ARG A 365 -8.28 18.79 3.31
CA ARG A 365 -7.30 19.78 2.84
C ARG A 365 -6.43 20.32 3.96
N SER A 366 -7.00 20.58 5.14
CA SER A 366 -6.24 21.08 6.29
C SER A 366 -5.35 20.01 6.93
N GLN A 367 -5.80 18.74 6.99
CA GLN A 367 -4.95 17.63 7.39
C GLN A 367 -3.80 17.40 6.41
N TYR A 368 -4.05 17.43 5.08
CA TYR A 368 -3.01 17.32 4.07
C TYR A 368 -2.04 18.51 4.09
N ARG A 369 -2.52 19.76 4.21
CA ARG A 369 -1.67 20.96 4.30
C ARG A 369 -0.83 20.99 5.57
N ARG A 370 -1.38 20.60 6.72
CA ARG A 370 -0.60 20.45 7.97
C ARG A 370 0.45 19.34 7.86
N ARG A 371 0.12 18.23 7.18
CA ARG A 371 1.08 17.15 6.88
C ARG A 371 2.20 17.67 5.98
N VAL A 372 1.88 18.26 4.81
CA VAL A 372 2.87 18.78 3.85
C VAL A 372 3.78 19.85 4.47
N SER A 373 3.23 20.72 5.33
CA SER A 373 4.01 21.75 6.04
C SER A 373 4.97 21.14 7.08
N GLN A 374 4.54 20.15 7.89
CA GLN A 374 5.44 19.41 8.80
C GLN A 374 6.48 18.54 8.04
N LEU A 375 6.16 18.09 6.83
CA LEU A 375 6.99 17.22 5.98
C LEU A 375 8.09 17.94 5.20
N SER A 376 8.09 19.27 5.16
CA SER A 376 9.11 20.08 4.46
C SER A 376 10.55 19.89 4.99
N SER A 377 10.71 19.26 6.17
CA SER A 377 12.02 18.89 6.75
C SER A 377 12.54 17.50 6.37
N VAL A 378 11.72 16.64 5.74
CA VAL A 378 12.01 15.19 5.52
C VAL A 378 11.98 14.82 4.02
N ILE A 379 12.03 15.81 3.14
CA ILE A 379 12.01 15.61 1.68
C ILE A 379 13.39 15.16 1.21
N MET A 380 13.43 14.00 0.56
CA MET A 380 14.64 13.53 -0.12
C MET A 380 14.76 14.22 -1.48
N ARG A 381 15.93 14.82 -1.74
CA ARG A 381 16.33 15.30 -3.07
C ARG A 381 17.28 14.28 -3.68
N GLY A 382 17.07 13.92 -4.96
CA GLY A 382 18.04 13.07 -5.67
C GLY A 382 19.43 13.71 -5.64
N GLY A 383 20.46 12.90 -5.35
CA GLY A 383 21.85 13.35 -5.16
C GLY A 383 22.25 13.74 -3.72
N SER A 384 21.38 13.60 -2.71
CA SER A 384 21.72 13.84 -1.29
C SER A 384 22.04 12.58 -0.48
N VAL A 385 21.95 11.37 -1.05
CA VAL A 385 22.29 10.13 -0.31
C VAL A 385 23.79 9.85 -0.47
N ARG A 386 24.63 10.69 0.16
CA ARG A 386 26.09 10.46 0.15
C ARG A 386 26.49 9.38 1.16
N ASN A 387 27.09 8.32 0.62
CA ASN A 387 28.06 7.37 1.19
C ASN A 387 27.59 6.34 2.24
N VAL A 388 27.21 5.14 1.79
CA VAL A 388 27.64 3.86 2.40
C VAL A 388 27.86 2.80 1.30
N LEU A 389 28.84 3.02 0.42
CA LEU A 389 29.46 1.95 -0.37
C LEU A 389 30.97 2.18 -0.32
N GLY A 390 31.59 1.56 0.68
CA GLY A 390 33.02 1.65 0.97
C GLY A 390 33.33 0.86 2.23
N GLY A 391 33.51 -0.45 2.07
CA GLY A 391 33.83 -1.41 3.13
C GLY A 391 33.79 -2.82 2.56
#